data_AF-A0A960T121-F1
#
_entry.id   AF-A0A960T121-F1
#
_cell.length_a   1.000
_cell.length_b   1.000
_cell.length_c   1.000
_cell.angle_alpha   90.00
_cell.angle_beta   90.00
_cell.angle_gamma   90.00
#
_symmetry.space_group_name_H-M   'P 1'
#
loop_
_entity.id
_entity.type
_entity.pdbx_description
1 polymer ?
#
loop_
_entity_poly.entity_id
_entity_poly.type
_entity_poly.pdbx_seq_one_letter_code
_entity_poly.pdbx_strand_id
1 'polypeptide(L)' 'MDPYIPLISSGVAGPLGILHLPRMWQKAMLDATGRLHPDYHSLCPGFDFMVLDALGIARDDFADYI' A
#
# COMPACT_ATOMS: atom_id res chain seq x y z
N MET A 1 -9.79 5.58 17.59
CA MET A 1 -8.40 5.72 17.10
C MET A 1 -8.44 6.71 15.97
N ASP A 2 -7.54 7.69 15.95
CA ASP A 2 -7.54 8.69 14.88
C ASP A 2 -7.07 8.06 13.56
N PRO A 3 -7.78 8.29 12.44
CA PRO A 3 -7.35 7.82 11.13
C PRO A 3 -6.09 8.54 10.65
N TYR A 4 -5.19 7.81 10.01
CA TYR A 4 -3.93 8.33 9.46
C TYR A 4 -4.00 8.47 7.95
N ILE A 5 -3.60 9.65 7.48
CA ILE A 5 -3.33 9.89 6.07
C ILE A 5 -1.97 9.28 5.72
N PRO A 6 -1.83 8.51 4.61
CA PRO A 6 -0.54 7.99 4.18
C PRO A 6 0.43 9.14 3.85
N LEU A 7 1.49 9.26 4.65
CA LEU A 7 2.47 10.36 4.57
C LEU A 7 3.52 10.15 3.47
N ILE A 8 3.72 8.91 3.00
CA ILE A 8 4.68 8.62 1.94
C ILE A 8 4.02 8.91 0.59
N SER A 9 4.55 9.86 -0.18
CA SER A 9 4.02 10.19 -1.53
C SER A 9 4.08 8.98 -2.48
N SER A 10 3.15 8.92 -3.44
CA SER A 10 3.13 7.87 -4.49
C SER A 10 4.35 7.95 -5.41
N GLY A 11 5.03 9.11 -5.46
CA GLY A 11 6.24 9.32 -6.25
C GLY A 11 7.54 8.81 -5.61
N VAL A 12 7.49 8.11 -4.47
CA VAL A 12 8.69 7.62 -3.76
C VAL A 12 8.96 6.15 -4.10
N ALA A 13 10.20 5.81 -4.43
CA ALA A 13 10.61 4.45 -4.81
C ALA A 13 11.27 3.62 -3.69
N GLY A 14 11.78 4.27 -2.65
CA GLY A 14 12.47 3.59 -1.55
C GLY A 14 13.74 2.83 -1.97
N PRO A 15 14.35 2.04 -1.06
CA PRO A 15 15.66 1.40 -1.28
C PRO A 15 15.66 0.31 -2.37
N LEU A 16 14.51 -0.31 -2.64
CA LEU A 16 14.37 -1.32 -3.68
C LEU A 16 14.19 -0.72 -5.09
N GLY A 17 14.08 0.61 -5.21
CA GLY A 17 13.91 1.29 -6.50
C GLY A 17 12.53 1.13 -7.14
N ILE A 18 11.54 0.60 -6.40
CA ILE A 18 10.19 0.36 -6.91
C ILE A 18 9.29 1.53 -6.54
N LEU A 19 8.92 2.32 -7.54
CA LEU A 19 8.00 3.46 -7.37
C LEU A 19 6.70 3.01 -6.69
N HIS A 20 6.20 3.82 -5.76
CA HIS A 20 4.95 3.62 -5.02
C HIS A 20 4.94 2.45 -4.01
N LEU A 21 5.87 1.49 -4.07
CA LEU A 21 5.94 0.37 -3.12
C LEU A 21 5.94 0.82 -1.63
N PRO A 22 6.73 1.83 -1.22
CA PRO A 22 6.68 2.30 0.17
C PRO A 22 5.31 2.85 0.60
N ARG A 23 4.59 3.54 -0.29
CA ARG A 23 3.24 4.06 -0.02
C ARG A 23 2.21 2.93 0.02
N MET A 24 2.29 1.98 -0.90
CA MET A 24 1.43 0.79 -0.91
C MET A 24 1.55 0.03 0.42
N TRP A 25 2.78 -0.22 0.87
CA TRP A 25 3.03 -0.92 2.14
C TRP A 25 2.48 -0.14 3.34
N GLN A 26 2.71 1.18 3.40
CA GLN A 26 2.17 2.03 4.46
C GLN A 26 0.64 1.97 4.51
N LYS A 27 -0.04 2.05 3.35
CA LYS A 27 -1.49 1.95 3.28
C LYS A 27 -1.99 0.60 3.78
N ALA A 28 -1.36 -0.50 3.36
CA ALA A 28 -1.74 -1.86 3.78
C ALA A 28 -1.65 -2.04 5.29
N MET A 29 -0.54 -1.61 5.91
CA MET A 29 -0.37 -1.67 7.37
C MET A 29 -1.41 -0.83 8.13
N LEU A 30 -1.73 0.37 7.62
CA LEU A 30 -2.75 1.23 8.23
C LEU A 30 -4.14 0.61 8.11
N ASP A 31 -4.45 -0.03 6.99
CA ASP A 31 -5.73 -0.68 6.75
C ASP A 31 -5.91 -1.91 7.64
N ALA A 32 -4.90 -2.79 7.69
CA ALA A 32 -4.90 -3.98 8.55
C ALA A 32 -5.02 -3.65 10.05
N THR A 33 -4.54 -2.47 10.47
CA THR A 33 -4.67 -2.01 11.86
C THR A 33 -5.94 -1.19 12.13
N GLY A 34 -6.82 -1.00 11.14
CA GLY A 34 -8.05 -0.20 11.26
C GLY A 34 -7.79 1.30 11.46
N ARG A 35 -6.67 1.80 10.94
CA ARG A 35 -6.14 3.15 11.13
C ARG A 35 -5.99 3.94 9.83
N LEU A 36 -6.36 3.38 8.68
CA LEU A 36 -6.33 4.10 7.42
C LEU A 36 -7.45 5.15 7.36
N HIS A 37 -7.13 6.35 6.89
CA HIS A 37 -8.13 7.39 6.71
C HIS A 37 -9.16 7.03 5.63
N PRO A 38 -10.48 7.28 5.85
CA PRO A 38 -11.55 6.80 4.96
C PRO A 38 -11.43 7.19 3.48
N ASP A 39 -10.84 8.35 3.18
CA ASP A 39 -10.60 8.80 1.80
C ASP A 39 -9.51 8.01 1.07
N TYR A 40 -8.80 7.11 1.75
CA TYR A 40 -7.74 6.28 1.19
C TYR A 40 -8.17 4.82 1.18
N HIS A 41 -7.95 4.17 0.04
CA HIS A 41 -8.31 2.77 -0.18
C HIS A 41 -7.04 1.94 -0.30
N SER A 42 -6.90 0.87 0.49
CA SER A 42 -5.77 -0.05 0.42
C SER A 42 -6.02 -1.15 -0.61
N LEU A 43 -4.96 -1.62 -1.28
CA LEU A 43 -5.00 -2.76 -2.21
C LEU A 43 -6.16 -2.67 -3.22
N CYS A 44 -6.34 -1.48 -3.79
CA CYS A 44 -7.37 -1.19 -4.79
C CYS A 44 -6.75 -1.13 -6.20
N PRO A 45 -7.56 -1.26 -7.27
CA PRO A 45 -7.09 -1.05 -8.63
C PRO A 45 -6.35 0.29 -8.78
N GLY A 46 -5.23 0.28 -9.50
CA GLY A 46 -4.33 1.44 -9.63
C GLY A 46 -2.89 1.08 -9.26
N PHE A 47 -2.14 2.03 -8.68
CA PHE A 47 -0.71 1.84 -8.39
C PHE A 47 -0.41 0.66 -7.46
N ASP A 48 -1.26 0.36 -6.48
CA ASP A 48 -1.07 -0.81 -5.60
C ASP A 48 -1.06 -2.11 -6.42
N PHE A 49 -2.02 -2.27 -7.35
CA PHE A 49 -2.09 -3.41 -8.26
C PHE A 49 -0.93 -3.44 -9.25
N MET A 50 -0.51 -2.30 -9.79
CA MET A 50 0.65 -2.24 -10.71
C MET A 50 1.93 -2.69 -10.03
N VAL A 51 2.12 -2.35 -8.75
CA VAL A 51 3.29 -2.80 -7.97
C VAL A 51 3.23 -4.30 -7.71
N LEU A 52 2.09 -4.82 -7.27
CA LEU A 52 1.92 -6.26 -7.01
C LEU A 52 2.09 -7.10 -8.28
N ASP A 53 1.49 -6.67 -9.39
CA ASP A 53 1.60 -7.31 -10.71
C ASP A 53 3.04 -7.31 -11.21
N ALA A 54 3.74 -6.18 -11.12
CA ALA A 54 5.16 -6.07 -11.49
C ALA A 54 6.07 -6.98 -10.64
N LEU A 55 5.68 -7.26 -9.40
CA LEU A 55 6.40 -8.18 -8.50
C LEU A 55 5.95 -9.64 -8.64
N GLY A 56 4.89 -9.92 -9.40
CA GLY A 56 4.31 -11.25 -9.52
C GLY A 56 3.69 -11.77 -8.21
N ILE A 57 3.19 -10.88 -7.36
CA ILE A 57 2.59 -11.21 -6.06
C ILE A 57 1.07 -11.13 -6.18
N ALA A 58 0.37 -12.21 -5.82
CA ALA A 58 -1.09 -12.17 -5.76
C ALA A 58 -1.54 -11.24 -4.62
N ARG A 59 -2.58 -10.45 -4.88
CA ARG A 59 -3.14 -9.50 -3.89
C ARG A 59 -3.51 -10.19 -2.59
N ASP A 60 -4.17 -11.33 -2.67
CA ASP A 60 -4.70 -12.02 -1.49
C ASP A 60 -3.54 -12.60 -0.66
N ASP A 61 -2.51 -13.16 -1.31
CA ASP A 61 -1.26 -13.59 -0.63
C ASP A 61 -0.57 -12.42 0.09
N PHE A 62 -0.54 -11.24 -0.53
CA PHE A 62 0.01 -10.04 0.11
C PHE A 62 -0.86 -9.60 1.29
N ALA A 63 -2.20 -9.61 1.15
CA ALA A 63 -3.12 -9.23 2.20
C ALA A 63 -3.04 -10.18 3.41
N ASP A 64 -2.87 -11.48 3.18
CA ASP A 64 -2.70 -12.50 4.23
C ASP A 64 -1.36 -12.36 4.97
N TYR A 65 -0.34 -11.79 4.33
CA TYR A 65 0.98 -11.57 4.93
C TYR A 65 1.02 -10.36 5.88
N ILE A 66 0.24 -9.32 5.59
CA ILE A 66 0.22 -8.04 6.33
C ILE A 66 -0.47 -8.19 7.69
#